data_AF-A0A803LA21-F1
#
_entry.id   AF-A0A803LA21-F1
#
_cell.length_a   1.000
_cell.length_b   1.000
_cell.length_c   1.000
_cell.angle_alpha   90.00
_cell.angle_beta   90.00
_cell.angle_gamma   90.00
#
_symmetry.space_group_name_H-M   'P 1'
#
loop_
_entity.id
_entity.type
_entity.pdbx_description
1 polymer ?
#
loop_
_entity_poly.entity_id
_entity_poly.type
_entity_poly.pdbx_seq_one_letter_code
_entity_poly.pdbx_strand_id
1 'polypeptide(L)'
;TIVVFALLSIASAEYRSGRSLKPYRSDDRPSYKAGRSLETYEPEENAPSYKSGHSLHSYKPLEKSDDAINIQGMIYCRESKDLIPMQGATARVTCMLKDKYGDEKAPFSVKTPVTDKKGYFLINLANYTPPGYTLGSCRVFLNEPADYCDCNVPTDTNDGLSGAHPSKPRRLSDNAIIYSVAPFVFKLSSK
;
A
#
# COMPACT_ATOMS: atom_id res chain seq x y z
N THR A 1 56.30 5.16 -36.83
CA THR A 1 55.52 4.24 -35.98
C THR A 1 54.05 4.54 -36.19
N ILE A 2 53.31 3.62 -36.81
CA ILE A 2 51.90 3.77 -37.16
C ILE A 2 51.07 3.46 -35.92
N VAL A 3 50.21 4.39 -35.49
CA VAL A 3 49.24 4.17 -34.41
C VAL A 3 47.91 3.80 -35.05
N VAL A 4 47.55 2.52 -34.97
CA VAL A 4 46.27 1.99 -35.43
C VAL A 4 45.23 2.22 -34.32
N PHE A 5 44.25 3.09 -34.57
CA PHE A 5 43.08 3.20 -33.70
C PHE A 5 42.12 2.05 -34.01
N ALA A 6 42.07 1.06 -33.12
CA ALA A 6 41.02 0.04 -33.13
C ALA A 6 39.72 0.67 -32.60
N LEU A 7 38.77 0.93 -33.49
CA LEU A 7 37.41 1.32 -33.12
C LEU A 7 36.66 0.09 -32.60
N LEU A 8 36.38 0.06 -31.29
CA LEU A 8 35.47 -0.89 -30.69
C LEU A 8 34.03 -0.47 -31.02
N SER A 9 33.40 -1.17 -31.95
CA SER A 9 31.96 -1.05 -32.21
C SER A 9 31.18 -1.62 -31.02
N ILE A 10 30.54 -0.77 -30.25
CA ILE A 10 29.56 -1.20 -29.24
C ILE A 10 28.26 -1.51 -29.99
N ALA A 11 27.88 -2.78 -30.04
CA ALA A 11 26.55 -3.18 -30.50
C ALA A 11 25.53 -2.65 -29.48
N SER A 12 24.66 -1.72 -29.90
CA SER A 12 23.49 -1.33 -29.13
C SER A 12 22.46 -2.44 -29.21
N ALA A 13 22.12 -3.04 -28.06
CA ALA A 13 20.98 -3.93 -27.97
C ALA A 13 19.70 -3.11 -28.15
N GLU A 14 18.92 -3.42 -29.18
CA GLU A 14 17.59 -2.87 -29.39
C GLU A 14 16.67 -3.35 -28.25
N TYR A 15 16.36 -2.45 -27.31
CA TYR A 15 15.28 -2.67 -26.36
C TYR A 15 13.97 -2.61 -27.15
N ARG A 16 13.34 -3.78 -27.37
CA ARG A 16 12.01 -3.87 -27.98
C ARG A 16 11.02 -3.06 -27.13
N SER A 17 10.64 -1.90 -27.65
CA SER A 17 9.56 -1.06 -27.15
C SER A 17 8.29 -1.90 -26.98
N GLY A 18 7.89 -2.09 -25.72
CA GLY A 18 6.61 -2.67 -25.35
C GLY A 18 5.46 -1.84 -25.93
N ARG A 19 4.39 -2.52 -26.33
CA ARG A 19 3.22 -1.97 -27.02
C ARG A 19 2.69 -0.71 -26.31
N SER A 20 2.62 0.37 -27.07
CA SER A 20 1.91 1.61 -26.72
C SER A 20 0.44 1.29 -26.36
N LEU A 21 0.07 1.50 -25.09
CA LEU A 21 -1.31 1.44 -24.64
C LEU A 21 -2.06 2.65 -25.21
N LYS A 22 -2.99 2.41 -26.14
CA LYS A 22 -3.93 3.44 -26.61
C LYS A 22 -4.82 3.89 -25.45
N PRO A 23 -5.17 5.18 -25.35
CA PRO A 23 -6.06 5.68 -24.32
C PRO A 23 -7.46 5.05 -24.45
N TYR A 24 -8.04 4.67 -23.32
CA TYR A 24 -9.38 4.10 -23.20
C TYR A 24 -10.43 5.11 -23.66
N ARG A 25 -11.24 4.74 -24.66
CA ARG A 25 -12.35 5.52 -25.20
C ARG A 25 -13.66 4.96 -24.63
N SER A 26 -14.46 5.81 -24.03
CA SER A 26 -15.63 5.48 -23.20
C SER A 26 -16.90 5.05 -23.94
N ASP A 27 -16.80 4.42 -25.12
CA ASP A 27 -17.97 4.07 -25.96
C ASP A 27 -18.15 2.57 -26.29
N ASP A 28 -17.30 1.67 -25.78
CA ASP A 28 -17.48 0.22 -26.01
C ASP A 28 -18.38 -0.41 -24.94
N ARG A 29 -19.70 -0.22 -25.07
CA ARG A 29 -20.73 -0.97 -24.33
C ARG A 29 -21.26 -2.11 -25.22
N PRO A 30 -21.07 -3.40 -24.88
CA PRO A 30 -21.66 -4.48 -25.65
C PRO A 30 -23.19 -4.53 -25.47
N SER A 31 -23.90 -4.37 -26.58
CA SER A 31 -25.35 -4.55 -26.69
C SER A 31 -25.71 -6.03 -26.74
N TYR A 32 -26.30 -6.57 -25.67
CA TYR A 32 -26.87 -7.92 -25.68
C TYR A 32 -28.25 -7.88 -26.35
N LYS A 33 -28.34 -8.50 -27.53
CA LYS A 33 -29.58 -8.69 -28.28
C LYS A 33 -30.49 -9.69 -27.57
N ALA A 34 -31.78 -9.38 -27.59
CA ALA A 34 -32.87 -10.22 -27.11
C ALA A 34 -33.12 -11.43 -28.03
N GLY A 35 -33.47 -12.57 -27.41
CA GLY A 35 -34.22 -13.65 -28.05
C GLY A 35 -33.71 -15.05 -27.72
N ARG A 36 -34.42 -15.78 -26.84
CA ARG A 36 -35.04 -17.10 -27.12
C ARG A 36 -35.58 -17.72 -25.80
N SER A 37 -36.91 -17.94 -25.80
CA SER A 37 -37.72 -18.95 -25.09
C SER A 37 -37.35 -19.39 -23.66
N LEU A 38 -38.29 -19.20 -22.74
CA LEU A 38 -38.31 -19.79 -21.40
C LEU A 38 -38.53 -21.31 -21.53
N GLU A 39 -37.50 -22.12 -21.31
CA GLU A 39 -37.67 -23.54 -20.98
C GLU A 39 -37.43 -23.71 -19.48
N THR A 40 -38.50 -24.12 -18.79
CA THR A 40 -38.52 -24.46 -17.37
C THR A 40 -37.65 -25.69 -17.14
N TYR A 41 -36.53 -25.56 -16.44
CA TYR A 41 -35.74 -26.70 -15.97
C TYR A 41 -36.27 -27.15 -14.60
N GLU A 42 -36.90 -28.32 -14.57
CA GLU A 42 -37.12 -29.10 -13.35
C GLU A 42 -35.78 -29.67 -12.85
N PRO A 43 -35.47 -29.65 -11.54
CA PRO A 43 -34.24 -30.23 -11.04
C PRO A 43 -34.33 -31.76 -11.04
N GLU A 44 -33.47 -32.43 -11.81
CA GLU A 44 -33.27 -33.88 -11.70
C GLU A 44 -32.63 -34.22 -10.35
N GLU A 45 -33.41 -34.89 -9.50
CA GLU A 45 -33.02 -35.51 -8.25
C GLU A 45 -32.18 -36.75 -8.59
N ASN A 46 -30.83 -36.66 -8.55
CA ASN A 46 -29.85 -37.74 -8.29
C ASN A 46 -28.42 -37.34 -8.74
N ALA A 47 -27.72 -36.52 -7.95
CA ALA A 47 -26.27 -36.32 -8.08
C ALA A 47 -25.50 -37.10 -6.99
N PRO A 48 -24.38 -37.78 -7.31
CA PRO A 48 -23.71 -38.67 -6.38
C PRO A 48 -22.97 -37.93 -5.24
N SER A 49 -23.18 -38.42 -4.02
CA SER A 49 -22.56 -37.96 -2.78
C SER A 49 -21.05 -38.23 -2.76
N TYR A 50 -20.22 -37.20 -2.91
CA TYR A 50 -18.80 -37.24 -2.54
C TYR A 50 -18.63 -36.80 -1.09
N LYS A 51 -18.38 -37.76 -0.20
CA LYS A 51 -17.87 -37.48 1.15
C LYS A 51 -16.38 -37.16 1.04
N SER A 52 -15.99 -35.93 1.38
CA SER A 52 -14.61 -35.65 1.79
C SER A 52 -14.64 -34.73 3.01
N GLY A 53 -14.33 -35.33 4.17
CA GLY A 53 -14.12 -34.61 5.40
C GLY A 53 -12.73 -33.98 5.39
N HIS A 54 -12.68 -32.66 5.33
CA HIS A 54 -11.58 -31.88 5.86
C HIS A 54 -12.15 -30.97 6.94
N SER A 55 -11.63 -31.09 8.17
CA SER A 55 -12.08 -30.25 9.27
C SER A 55 -11.85 -28.80 8.91
N LEU A 56 -12.94 -28.05 8.76
CA LEU A 56 -12.90 -26.59 8.68
C LEU A 56 -12.34 -26.11 10.02
N HIS A 57 -11.04 -25.81 10.05
CA HIS A 57 -10.47 -25.05 11.16
C HIS A 57 -11.34 -23.81 11.29
N SER A 58 -12.01 -23.67 12.43
CA SER A 58 -12.91 -22.57 12.73
C SER A 58 -12.12 -21.27 12.64
N TYR A 59 -12.12 -20.65 11.45
CA TYR A 59 -11.79 -19.25 11.32
C TYR A 59 -12.94 -18.52 11.99
N LYS A 60 -12.72 -18.14 13.26
CA LYS A 60 -13.52 -17.07 13.86
C LYS A 60 -13.40 -15.88 12.91
N PRO A 61 -14.51 -15.39 12.32
CA PRO A 61 -14.48 -14.11 11.64
C PRO A 61 -13.88 -13.09 12.62
N LEU A 62 -12.84 -12.38 12.19
CA LEU A 62 -12.37 -11.21 12.92
C LEU A 62 -13.60 -10.32 13.08
N GLU A 63 -14.10 -10.18 14.31
CA GLU A 63 -15.24 -9.33 14.58
C GLU A 63 -14.93 -7.95 14.00
N LYS A 64 -15.82 -7.52 13.11
CA LYS A 64 -15.75 -6.23 12.46
C LYS A 64 -15.80 -5.18 13.57
N SER A 65 -14.66 -4.62 13.93
CA SER A 65 -14.63 -3.45 14.77
C SER A 65 -14.92 -2.23 13.90
N ASP A 66 -15.99 -1.50 14.19
CA ASP A 66 -16.25 -0.17 13.61
C ASP A 66 -15.28 0.90 14.16
N ASP A 67 -14.19 0.47 14.81
CA ASP A 67 -13.17 1.34 15.36
C ASP A 67 -12.45 2.12 14.25
N ALA A 68 -12.27 3.42 14.48
CA ALA A 68 -11.35 4.21 13.68
C ALA A 68 -9.93 3.65 13.81
N ILE A 69 -9.34 3.27 12.67
CA ILE A 69 -7.96 2.77 12.60
C ILE A 69 -7.02 3.93 12.34
N ASN A 70 -6.12 4.18 13.29
CA ASN A 70 -5.15 5.24 13.20
C ASN A 70 -3.73 4.69 13.13
N ILE A 71 -2.86 5.33 12.33
CA ILE A 71 -1.43 5.06 12.31
C ILE A 71 -0.68 6.35 12.70
N GLN A 72 0.25 6.22 13.63
CA GLN A 72 1.12 7.31 14.07
C GLN A 72 2.60 6.98 13.94
N GLY A 73 3.41 8.02 13.90
CA GLY A 73 4.87 7.91 13.92
C GLY A 73 5.55 9.26 14.06
N MET A 74 6.87 9.21 14.06
CA MET A 74 7.75 10.37 14.17
C MET A 74 8.71 10.39 12.99
N ILE A 75 9.05 11.58 12.49
CA ILE A 75 10.07 11.78 11.46
C ILE A 75 11.11 12.78 11.98
N TYR A 76 12.37 12.41 11.85
CA TYR A 76 13.51 13.22 12.27
C TYR A 76 14.43 13.55 11.09
N CYS A 77 15.08 14.70 11.19
CA CYS A 77 16.33 14.98 10.50
C CYS A 77 17.50 14.48 11.35
N ARG A 78 18.44 13.78 10.73
CA ARG A 78 19.75 13.49 11.33
C ARG A 78 20.77 14.54 10.89
N GLU A 79 21.23 15.33 11.86
CA GLU A 79 22.35 16.26 11.73
C GLU A 79 23.52 15.75 12.57
N SER A 80 24.58 15.27 11.91
CA SER A 80 25.68 14.57 12.56
C SER A 80 25.20 13.42 13.49
N LYS A 81 25.16 13.64 14.81
CA LYS A 81 24.71 12.66 15.81
C LYS A 81 23.33 12.97 16.40
N ASP A 82 22.79 14.15 16.11
CA ASP A 82 21.54 14.63 16.68
C ASP A 82 20.35 14.23 15.81
N LEU A 83 19.22 13.94 16.47
CA LEU A 83 17.93 13.71 15.83
C LEU A 83 17.03 14.90 16.12
N ILE A 84 16.81 15.71 15.10
CA ILE A 84 16.01 16.93 15.17
C ILE A 84 14.62 16.63 14.62
N PRO A 85 13.54 16.89 15.36
CA PRO A 85 12.19 16.73 14.85
C PRO A 85 11.97 17.48 13.53
N MET A 86 11.44 16.80 12.51
CA MET A 86 11.22 17.41 11.21
C MET A 86 9.76 17.78 11.05
N GLN A 87 9.43 19.07 11.09
CA GLN A 87 8.10 19.57 10.78
C GLN A 87 7.91 19.64 9.25
N GLY A 88 6.73 19.30 8.73
CA GLY A 88 6.45 19.43 7.30
C GLY A 88 6.75 18.19 6.45
N ALA A 89 7.45 17.19 7.00
CA ALA A 89 7.67 15.92 6.31
C ALA A 89 6.43 15.03 6.30
N THR A 90 6.39 14.04 5.40
CA THR A 90 5.30 13.07 5.29
C THR A 90 5.80 11.63 5.30
N ALA A 91 4.92 10.72 5.71
CA ALA A 91 5.04 9.29 5.47
C ALA A 91 3.98 8.83 4.47
N ARG A 92 4.11 7.59 3.98
CA ARG A 92 3.15 6.94 3.09
C ARG A 92 2.71 5.63 3.73
N VAL A 93 1.41 5.44 3.90
CA VAL A 93 0.82 4.19 4.38
C VAL A 93 0.31 3.40 3.18
N THR A 94 0.65 2.12 3.11
CA THR A 94 0.05 1.18 2.15
C THR A 94 -0.62 0.06 2.92
N CYS A 95 -1.89 -0.21 2.64
CA CYS A 95 -2.62 -1.30 3.29
C CYS A 95 -3.25 -2.22 2.25
N MET A 96 -3.21 -3.52 2.52
CA MET A 96 -4.03 -4.49 1.80
C MET A 96 -5.50 -4.24 2.14
N LEU A 97 -6.38 -4.41 1.16
CA LEU A 97 -7.82 -4.37 1.36
C LEU A 97 -8.36 -5.79 1.29
N LYS A 98 -9.34 -6.10 2.14
CA LYS A 98 -10.13 -7.33 2.07
C LYS A 98 -11.58 -6.98 1.85
N ASP A 99 -12.24 -7.68 0.94
CA ASP A 99 -13.68 -7.52 0.75
C ASP A 99 -14.46 -8.22 1.89
N LYS A 100 -15.79 -8.15 1.80
CA LYS A 100 -16.70 -8.76 2.78
C LYS A 100 -16.58 -10.29 2.89
N TYR A 101 -15.98 -10.96 1.91
CA TYR A 101 -15.73 -12.40 1.93
C TYR A 101 -14.33 -12.74 2.47
N GLY A 102 -13.50 -11.72 2.73
CA GLY A 102 -12.14 -11.87 3.22
C GLY A 102 -11.09 -11.97 2.11
N ASP A 103 -11.49 -11.85 0.84
CA ASP A 103 -10.58 -11.94 -0.30
C ASP A 103 -9.73 -10.68 -0.41
N GLU A 104 -8.42 -10.86 -0.59
CA GLU A 104 -7.50 -9.75 -0.82
C GLU A 104 -7.80 -9.05 -2.15
N LYS A 105 -7.85 -7.73 -2.09
CA LYS A 105 -8.01 -6.83 -3.24
C LYS A 105 -6.79 -5.93 -3.36
N ALA A 106 -6.78 -5.13 -4.43
CA ALA A 106 -5.73 -4.17 -4.67
C ALA A 106 -5.49 -3.29 -3.43
N PRO A 107 -4.24 -3.14 -2.97
CA PRO A 107 -3.93 -2.27 -1.84
C PRO A 107 -4.20 -0.82 -2.20
N PHE A 108 -4.50 0.01 -1.19
CA PHE A 108 -4.41 1.46 -1.35
C PHE A 108 -3.11 1.97 -0.75
N SER A 109 -2.67 3.12 -1.25
CA SER A 109 -1.52 3.86 -0.71
C SER A 109 -1.91 5.32 -0.53
N VAL A 110 -1.61 5.87 0.65
CA VAL A 110 -2.01 7.22 1.03
C VAL A 110 -0.85 7.95 1.72
N LYS A 111 -0.70 9.24 1.42
CA LYS A 111 0.24 10.12 2.10
C LYS A 111 -0.34 10.60 3.43
N THR A 112 0.46 10.61 4.49
CA THR A 112 0.04 11.16 5.78
C THR A 112 -0.12 12.67 5.70
N PRO A 113 -0.86 13.29 6.64
CA PRO A 113 -0.69 14.71 6.93
C PRO A 113 0.80 15.01 7.18
N VAL A 114 1.18 16.27 6.91
CA VAL A 114 2.50 16.75 7.25
C VAL A 114 2.72 16.66 8.75
N THR A 115 3.94 16.34 9.14
CA THR A 115 4.38 16.26 10.53
C THR A 115 4.31 17.61 11.22
N ASP A 116 3.95 17.60 12.50
CA ASP A 116 3.88 18.80 13.34
C ASP A 116 5.27 19.29 13.80
N LYS A 117 5.31 20.33 14.66
CA LYS A 117 6.56 20.89 15.22
C LYS A 117 7.40 19.88 16.00
N LYS A 118 6.81 18.77 16.45
CA LYS A 118 7.49 17.69 17.15
C LYS A 118 7.87 16.55 16.20
N GLY A 119 7.67 16.71 14.89
CA GLY A 119 7.95 15.67 13.89
C GLY A 119 6.90 14.55 13.90
N TYR A 120 5.76 14.76 14.56
CA TYR A 120 4.73 13.74 14.74
C TYR A 120 3.71 13.78 13.60
N PHE A 121 3.33 12.60 13.08
CA PHE A 121 2.20 12.44 12.18
C PHE A 121 1.17 11.47 12.76
N LEU A 122 -0.09 11.70 12.40
CA LEU A 122 -1.23 10.82 12.67
C LEU A 122 -2.12 10.79 11.44
N ILE A 123 -2.46 9.59 10.97
CA ILE A 123 -3.44 9.40 9.88
C ILE A 123 -4.56 8.48 10.34
N ASN A 124 -5.79 8.90 10.10
CA ASN A 124 -6.99 8.08 10.25
C ASN A 124 -7.30 7.41 8.89
N LEU A 125 -7.32 6.07 8.87
CA LEU A 125 -7.52 5.28 7.66
C LEU A 125 -8.99 5.09 7.27
N ALA A 126 -9.94 5.46 8.13
CA ALA A 126 -11.37 5.35 7.83
C ALA A 126 -11.75 6.15 6.57
N ASN A 127 -11.16 7.33 6.37
CA ASN A 127 -11.40 8.18 5.21
C ASN A 127 -10.91 7.58 3.88
N TYR A 128 -10.07 6.54 3.94
CA TYR A 128 -9.45 5.91 2.77
C TYR A 128 -9.92 4.46 2.57
N THR A 129 -10.70 3.92 3.52
CA THR A 129 -11.21 2.56 3.46
C THR A 129 -12.62 2.59 2.85
N PRO A 130 -12.84 1.98 1.68
CA PRO A 130 -14.16 1.99 1.06
C PRO A 130 -15.20 1.23 1.91
N PRO A 131 -16.48 1.64 1.88
CA PRO A 131 -17.54 0.90 2.57
C PRO A 131 -17.58 -0.58 2.15
N GLY A 132 -17.70 -1.47 3.14
CA GLY A 132 -17.74 -2.92 2.89
C GLY A 132 -16.36 -3.59 2.73
N TYR A 133 -15.28 -2.83 2.90
CA TYR A 133 -13.92 -3.35 2.94
C TYR A 133 -13.35 -3.28 4.35
N THR A 134 -12.41 -4.17 4.63
CA THR A 134 -11.61 -4.17 5.87
C THR A 134 -10.14 -4.04 5.54
N LEU A 135 -9.38 -3.50 6.50
CA LEU A 135 -7.93 -3.36 6.37
C LEU A 135 -7.23 -4.68 6.70
N GLY A 136 -6.37 -5.11 5.78
CA GLY A 136 -5.40 -6.17 6.01
C GLY A 136 -4.09 -5.63 6.59
N SER A 137 -2.98 -6.27 6.26
CA SER A 137 -1.66 -5.82 6.67
C SER A 137 -1.32 -4.46 6.06
N CYS A 138 -0.84 -3.54 6.88
CA CYS A 138 -0.33 -2.24 6.46
C CYS A 138 1.20 -2.19 6.58
N ARG A 139 1.83 -1.40 5.71
CA ARG A 139 3.22 -0.95 5.79
C ARG A 139 3.29 0.56 5.74
N VAL A 140 4.26 1.14 6.44
CA VAL A 140 4.48 2.58 6.47
C VAL A 140 5.88 2.87 5.96
N PHE A 141 5.98 3.85 5.07
CA PHE A 141 7.21 4.24 4.40
C PHE A 141 7.49 5.72 4.68
N LEU A 142 8.74 6.07 4.85
CA LEU A 142 9.22 7.43 4.73
C LEU A 142 8.92 7.94 3.30
N ASN A 143 8.39 9.16 3.16
CA ASN A 143 7.89 9.65 1.89
C ASN A 143 8.60 10.93 1.42
N GLU A 144 8.14 12.10 1.87
CA GLU A 144 8.71 13.39 1.44
C GLU A 144 9.32 14.10 2.66
N PRO A 145 10.50 14.73 2.52
CA PRO A 145 11.08 15.57 3.55
C PRO A 145 10.33 16.90 3.65
N ALA A 146 10.76 17.75 4.58
CA ALA A 146 10.30 19.13 4.64
C ALA A 146 11.00 20.00 3.58
N ASP A 147 10.27 20.90 2.92
CA ASP A 147 10.77 21.71 1.79
C ASP A 147 11.79 22.81 2.17
N TYR A 148 12.04 23.03 3.46
CA TYR A 148 12.84 24.16 3.95
C TYR A 148 14.23 23.79 4.49
N CYS A 149 14.67 22.54 4.32
CA CYS A 149 15.95 22.08 4.89
C CYS A 149 16.75 21.18 3.93
N ASP A 150 18.08 21.19 4.09
CA ASP A 150 19.02 20.31 3.35
C ASP A 150 18.96 18.85 3.83
N CYS A 151 18.00 18.52 4.69
CA CYS A 151 17.80 17.20 5.28
C CYS A 151 16.79 16.38 4.49
N ASN A 152 17.16 16.03 3.27
CA ASN A 152 16.25 15.50 2.26
C ASN A 152 16.65 14.12 1.73
N VAL A 153 17.75 13.54 2.21
CA VAL A 153 18.17 12.20 1.79
C VAL A 153 17.45 11.16 2.65
N PRO A 154 16.55 10.34 2.09
CA PRO A 154 15.82 9.36 2.89
C PRO A 154 16.76 8.24 3.35
N THR A 155 16.47 7.66 4.51
CA THR A 155 17.21 6.50 5.05
C THR A 155 16.27 5.36 5.34
N ASP A 156 16.79 4.12 5.30
CA ASP A 156 16.05 2.93 5.72
C ASP A 156 16.11 2.69 7.24
N THR A 157 16.32 3.75 8.03
CA THR A 157 16.27 3.64 9.49
C THR A 157 14.86 3.21 9.90
N ASN A 158 14.77 2.13 10.69
CA ASN A 158 13.50 1.53 11.12
C ASN A 158 12.58 1.16 9.95
N ASP A 159 13.17 0.60 8.88
CA ASP A 159 12.46 0.17 7.68
C ASP A 159 11.73 1.31 6.95
N GLY A 160 12.25 2.54 7.05
CA GLY A 160 11.66 3.71 6.41
C GLY A 160 11.51 3.57 4.89
N LEU A 161 12.42 2.86 4.21
CA LEU A 161 12.36 2.64 2.76
C LEU A 161 11.77 1.26 2.41
N SER A 162 12.14 0.23 3.16
CA SER A 162 11.69 -1.16 2.95
C SER A 162 10.24 -1.41 3.42
N GLY A 163 9.71 -0.52 4.25
CA GLY A 163 8.33 -0.50 4.71
C GLY A 163 8.18 -1.11 6.10
N ALA A 164 8.03 -0.23 7.10
CA ALA A 164 7.86 -0.60 8.49
C ALA A 164 6.52 -1.27 8.77
N HIS A 165 6.56 -2.34 9.55
CA HIS A 165 5.36 -2.96 10.10
C HIS A 165 4.86 -2.16 11.30
N PRO A 166 3.59 -1.73 11.33
CA PRO A 166 3.03 -1.12 12.52
C PRO A 166 3.08 -2.10 13.70
N SER A 167 3.38 -1.57 14.89
CA SER A 167 3.35 -2.31 16.16
C SER A 167 1.96 -2.86 16.48
N LYS A 168 1.85 -3.69 17.52
CA LYS A 168 0.55 -4.19 17.99
C LYS A 168 -0.40 -3.02 18.30
N PRO A 169 -1.69 -3.12 17.94
CA PRO A 169 -2.64 -2.05 18.17
C PRO A 169 -2.79 -1.75 19.66
N ARG A 170 -2.99 -0.48 19.98
CA ARG A 170 -3.42 -0.03 21.31
C ARG A 170 -4.81 0.59 21.20
N ARG A 171 -5.66 0.37 22.20
CA ARG A 171 -6.92 1.09 22.32
C ARG A 171 -6.62 2.54 22.66
N LEU A 172 -7.13 3.46 21.85
CA LEU A 172 -7.05 4.90 22.09
C LEU A 172 -8.34 5.38 22.78
N SER A 173 -9.48 4.84 22.37
CA SER A 173 -10.80 5.03 22.99
C SER A 173 -11.70 3.83 22.65
N ASP A 174 -12.95 3.86 23.11
CA ASP A 174 -13.94 2.81 22.87
C ASP A 174 -14.14 2.52 21.37
N ASN A 175 -13.99 3.54 20.52
CA ASN A 175 -14.23 3.46 19.07
C ASN A 175 -12.97 3.78 18.24
N ALA A 176 -11.77 3.67 18.82
CA ALA A 176 -10.53 3.95 18.09
C ALA A 176 -9.36 3.09 18.55
N ILE A 177 -8.65 2.54 17.57
CA ILE A 177 -7.38 1.85 17.76
C ILE A 177 -6.26 2.60 17.08
N ILE A 178 -5.08 2.54 17.69
CA ILE A 178 -3.87 3.20 17.19
C ILE A 178 -2.74 2.20 17.04
N TYR A 179 -2.10 2.25 15.88
CA TYR A 179 -0.87 1.55 15.58
C TYR A 179 0.26 2.57 15.53
N SER A 180 1.46 2.17 15.96
CA SER A 180 2.64 3.04 15.94
C SER A 180 3.76 2.39 15.14
N VAL A 181 4.53 3.18 14.40
CA VAL A 181 5.81 2.75 13.83
C VAL A 181 6.97 3.38 14.60
N ALA A 182 8.14 2.74 14.55
CA ALA A 182 9.37 3.34 15.04
C ALA A 182 9.73 4.57 14.19
N PRO A 183 10.50 5.54 14.73
CA PRO A 183 10.76 6.79 14.02
C PRO A 183 11.51 6.64 12.71
N PHE A 184 11.13 7.41 11.69
CA PHE A 184 11.88 7.50 10.43
C PHE A 184 12.86 8.65 10.44
N VAL A 185 13.86 8.56 9.55
CA VAL A 185 14.99 9.49 9.53
C VAL A 185 15.34 9.88 8.09
N PHE A 186 15.35 11.18 7.83
CA PHE A 186 16.11 11.77 6.74
C PHE A 186 17.51 12.16 7.25
N LYS A 187 18.50 12.23 6.35
CA LYS A 187 19.83 12.78 6.65
C LYS A 187 20.13 13.97 5.74
N LEU A 188 21.10 14.78 6.15
CA LEU A 188 21.66 15.85 5.32
C LEU A 188 22.16 15.31 3.97
N SER A 189 21.91 16.07 2.91
CA SER A 189 22.61 15.89 1.65
C SER A 189 24.11 16.08 1.87
N SER A 190 24.93 15.11 1.42
CA SER A 190 26.37 15.31 1.37
C SER A 190 26.65 16.48 0.42
N LYS A 191 27.39 17.48 0.90
CA LYS A 191 28.00 18.50 0.04
C LYS A 191 29.19 17.93 -0.72
#